data_AF-A0A2I7SGD1-F1
#
_entry.id   AF-A0A2I7SGD1-F1
#
_cell.length_a   1.000
_cell.length_b   1.000
_cell.length_c   1.000
_cell.angle_alpha   90.00
_cell.angle_beta   90.00
_cell.angle_gamma   90.00
#
_symmetry.space_group_name_H-M   'P 1'
#
loop_
_entity.id
_entity.type
_entity.pdbx_description
1 polymer ?
#
loop_
_entity_poly.entity_id
_entity_poly.type
_entity_poly.pdbx_seq_one_letter_code
_entity_poly.pdbx_strand_id
1 'polypeptide(L)' 'MAKNSSIQELKKLIQLELQECDSNKWQYVCEMQSTPKGYARIEEMIIRYVAKEGMPIGSAIALIEQELAHQNA' A
#
# COMPACT_ATOMS: atom_id res chain seq x y z
N MET A 1 3.53 -6.21 -26.00
CA MET A 1 3.69 -6.80 -24.65
C MET A 1 4.49 -5.82 -23.80
N ALA A 2 3.84 -4.96 -23.00
CA ALA A 2 4.53 -3.95 -22.18
C ALA A 2 3.84 -3.62 -20.84
N LYS A 3 2.68 -4.23 -20.53
CA LYS A 3 1.90 -3.91 -19.32
C LYS A 3 2.36 -4.66 -18.06
N ASN A 4 3.00 -5.83 -18.19
CA ASN A 4 3.38 -6.65 -17.03
C ASN A 4 4.64 -6.12 -16.31
N SER A 5 5.57 -5.51 -17.03
CA SER A 5 6.80 -4.96 -16.45
C SER A 5 6.50 -3.80 -15.49
N SER A 6 5.59 -2.89 -15.86
CA SER A 6 5.24 -1.73 -15.04
C SER A 6 4.54 -2.10 -13.73
N ILE A 7 3.72 -3.16 -13.71
CA ILE A 7 3.09 -3.64 -12.47
C ILE A 7 4.12 -4.31 -11.58
N GLN A 8 5.05 -5.10 -12.13
CA GLN A 8 6.11 -5.73 -11.35
C GLN A 8 7.08 -4.71 -10.74
N GLU A 9 7.41 -3.65 -11.48
CA GLU A 9 8.20 -2.53 -10.97
C GLU A 9 7.46 -1.79 -9.86
N LEU A 10 6.17 -1.49 -10.05
CA LEU A 10 5.34 -0.88 -9.02
C LEU A 10 5.28 -1.71 -7.74
N LYS A 11 5.14 -3.04 -7.85
CA LYS A 11 5.16 -3.94 -6.69
C LYS A 11 6.48 -3.87 -5.91
N LYS A 12 7.62 -3.78 -6.60
CA LYS A 12 8.92 -3.60 -5.95
C LYS A 12 9.00 -2.27 -5.20
N LEU A 13 8.49 -1.19 -5.80
CA LEU A 13 8.46 0.12 -5.14
C LEU A 13 7.54 0.11 -3.91
N ILE A 14 6.37 -0.52 -4.01
CA ILE A 14 5.45 -0.71 -2.87
C ILE A 14 6.16 -1.46 -1.75
N GLN A 15 6.85 -2.55 -2.07
CA GLN A 15 7.58 -3.33 -1.06
C GLN A 15 8.65 -2.51 -0.35
N LEU A 16 9.37 -1.63 -1.06
CA LEU A 16 10.37 -0.75 -0.46
C LEU A 16 9.75 0.30 0.46
N GLU A 17 8.66 0.94 0.04
CA GLU A 17 7.95 1.92 0.87
C GLU A 17 7.34 1.29 2.14
N LEU A 18 6.86 0.05 2.03
CA LEU A 18 6.25 -0.68 3.14
C LEU A 18 7.27 -1.35 4.07
N GLN A 19 8.55 -1.45 3.68
CA GLN A 19 9.60 -2.06 4.51
C GLN A 19 9.87 -1.24 5.78
N GLU A 20 9.86 0.09 5.68
CA GLU A 20 10.05 0.98 6.83
C GLU A 20 8.71 1.26 7.53
N CYS A 21 8.25 0.28 8.31
CA CYS A 21 7.01 0.43 9.05
C CYS A 21 7.21 1.22 10.35
N ASP A 22 7.05 2.54 10.28
CA ASP A 22 6.93 3.42 11.44
C ASP A 22 5.50 3.35 12.00
N SER A 23 5.28 2.49 13.00
CA SER A 23 3.98 2.31 13.63
C SER A 23 3.43 3.55 14.34
N ASN A 24 4.25 4.60 14.55
CA ASN A 24 3.74 5.90 15.05
C ASN A 24 3.02 6.70 13.96
N LYS A 25 3.31 6.42 12.68
CA LYS A 25 2.72 7.09 11.52
C LYS A 25 1.71 6.21 10.78
N TRP A 26 1.98 4.91 10.74
CA TRP A 26 1.30 3.94 9.89
C TRP A 26 0.80 2.74 10.71
N GLN A 27 0.22 2.98 11.89
CA GLN A 27 -0.16 1.93 12.82
C GLN A 27 -0.99 0.83 12.14
N TYR A 28 -2.07 1.20 11.46
CA TYR A 28 -3.02 0.23 10.92
C TYR A 28 -2.50 -0.47 9.66
N VAL A 29 -1.76 0.25 8.82
CA VAL A 29 -1.02 -0.34 7.68
C VAL A 29 0.02 -1.33 8.20
N CYS A 30 0.77 -1.01 9.26
CA CYS A 30 1.74 -1.91 9.89
C CYS A 30 1.08 -3.18 10.42
N GLU A 31 -0.03 -3.05 11.15
CA GLU A 31 -0.80 -4.17 11.67
C GLU A 31 -1.31 -5.06 10.54
N MET A 32 -1.88 -4.46 9.49
CA MET A 32 -2.47 -5.20 8.38
C MET A 32 -1.40 -5.92 7.55
N GLN A 33 -0.26 -5.29 7.26
CA GLN A 33 0.80 -5.92 6.47
C GLN A 33 1.60 -6.99 7.22
N SER A 34 1.41 -7.12 8.54
CA SER A 34 2.06 -8.16 9.36
C SER A 34 1.71 -9.60 8.94
N THR A 35 0.66 -9.77 8.12
CA THR A 35 0.27 -11.06 7.56
C THR A 35 0.39 -11.06 6.03
N PRO A 36 0.73 -12.20 5.39
CA PRO A 36 0.80 -12.29 3.93
C PRO A 36 -0.50 -11.87 3.23
N LYS A 37 -1.64 -12.21 3.83
CA LYS A 37 -2.96 -11.85 3.29
C LYS A 37 -3.22 -10.34 3.38
N GLY A 38 -2.87 -9.71 4.49
CA GLY A 38 -3.06 -8.27 4.66
C GLY A 38 -2.07 -7.45 3.82
N TYR A 39 -0.82 -7.90 3.69
CA TYR A 39 0.14 -7.31 2.75
C TYR A 39 -0.40 -7.35 1.31
N ALA A 40 -0.87 -8.52 0.84
CA ALA A 40 -1.43 -8.65 -0.51
C ALA A 40 -2.62 -7.71 -0.75
N ARG A 41 -3.45 -7.49 0.28
CA ARG A 41 -4.58 -6.56 0.20
C ARG A 41 -4.13 -5.11 0.15
N ILE A 42 -3.14 -4.70 0.95
CA ILE A 42 -2.54 -3.36 0.87
C ILE A 42 -1.90 -3.15 -0.51
N GLU A 43 -1.12 -4.12 -1.00
CA GLU A 43 -0.48 -4.05 -2.31
C GLU A 43 -1.52 -3.86 -3.43
N GLU A 44 -2.64 -4.60 -3.40
CA GLU A 44 -3.73 -4.45 -4.37
C GLU A 44 -4.38 -3.06 -4.30
N MET A 45 -4.64 -2.54 -3.09
CA MET A 45 -5.20 -1.20 -2.90
C MET A 45 -4.26 -0.10 -3.43
N ILE A 46 -2.97 -0.18 -3.11
CA ILE A 46 -1.98 0.80 -3.62
C ILE A 46 -1.90 0.73 -5.14
N ILE A 47 -1.83 -0.48 -5.73
CA ILE A 47 -1.82 -0.63 -7.19
C ILE A 47 -3.07 0.01 -7.80
N ARG A 48 -4.24 -0.18 -7.20
CA ARG A 48 -5.48 0.44 -7.68
C ARG A 48 -5.39 1.96 -7.67
N TYR A 49 -4.99 2.57 -6.56
CA TYR A 49 -4.89 4.03 -6.43
C TYR A 49 -3.82 4.62 -7.36
N VAL A 50 -2.66 3.98 -7.46
CA VAL A 50 -1.57 4.45 -8.32
C VAL A 50 -1.95 4.28 -9.80
N ALA A 51 -2.43 3.10 -10.21
CA ALA A 51 -2.66 2.80 -11.62
C ALA A 51 -3.95 3.41 -12.19
N LYS A 52 -4.99 3.60 -11.39
CA LYS A 52 -6.27 4.17 -11.85
C LYS A 52 -6.38 5.67 -11.60
N GLU A 53 -5.85 6.14 -10.48
CA GLU A 53 -6.07 7.52 -10.02
C GLU A 53 -4.79 8.37 -10.15
N GLY A 54 -3.68 7.77 -10.60
CA GLY A 54 -2.41 8.46 -10.78
C GLY A 54 -1.78 8.92 -9.47
N MET A 55 -2.20 8.32 -8.35
CA MET A 55 -1.78 8.72 -7.03
C MET A 55 -0.32 8.30 -6.75
N PRO A 56 0.50 9.13 -6.09
CA PRO A 56 1.81 8.70 -5.58
C PRO A 56 1.67 7.58 -4.53
N ILE A 57 2.64 6.67 -4.44
CA ILE A 57 2.60 5.51 -3.52
C ILE A 57 2.42 5.96 -2.07
N GLY A 58 3.20 6.94 -1.59
CA GLY A 58 3.08 7.44 -0.22
C GLY A 58 1.70 8.06 0.08
N SER A 59 1.07 8.73 -0.88
CA SER A 59 -0.30 9.25 -0.74
C SER A 59 -1.33 8.12 -0.68
N ALA A 60 -1.14 7.06 -1.46
CA ALA A 60 -2.00 5.88 -1.41
C ALA A 60 -1.89 5.15 -0.06
N ILE A 61 -0.68 5.01 0.48
CA ILE A 61 -0.46 4.47 1.83
C ILE A 61 -1.17 5.33 2.88
N ALA A 62 -1.03 6.65 2.80
CA ALA A 62 -1.68 7.57 3.74
C ALA A 62 -3.21 7.49 3.69
N LEU A 63 -3.79 7.36 2.49
CA LEU A 63 -5.22 7.16 2.34
C LEU A 63 -5.68 5.84 2.96
N ILE A 64 -4.95 4.75 2.74
CA ILE A 64 -5.26 3.43 3.32
C ILE A 64 -5.19 3.50 4.85
N GLU A 65 -4.15 4.12 5.41
CA GLU A 65 -4.02 4.32 6.86
C GLU A 65 -5.25 5.06 7.42
N GLN A 66 -5.65 6.14 6.77
CA GLN A 66 -6.83 6.89 7.15
C GLN A 66 -8.10 6.02 7.07
N GLU A 67 -8.31 5.29 5.97
CA GLU A 67 -9.47 4.41 5.80
C GLU A 67 -9.54 3.31 6.88
N LEU A 68 -8.41 2.70 7.23
CA LEU A 68 -8.34 1.69 8.28
C LEU A 68 -8.59 2.28 9.66
N ALA A 69 -8.04 3.46 9.95
CA ALA A 69 -8.30 4.17 11.20
C ALA A 69 -9.80 4.45 11.40
N HIS A 70 -10.52 4.84 10.34
CA HIS A 70 -11.97 5.07 10.41
C HIS A 70 -12.79 3.79 10.59
N GLN A 71 -12.29 2.63 10.12
CA GLN A 71 -12.97 1.34 10.29
C GLN A 71 -12.75 0.73 11.67
N ASN A 72 -11.65 1.09 12.34
CA ASN A 72 -11.25 0.57 13.65
C ASN A 72 -11.54 1.54 14.81
N ALA A 73 -12.12 2.72 14.53
CA ALA A 73 -12.59 3.70 15.50
C ALA A 73 -14.04 3.43 15.92
#